data_AF-A0A7J5BM05-F1
#
_entry.id   AF-A0A7J5BM05-F1
#
_cell.length_a   1.000
_cell.length_b   1.000
_cell.length_c   1.000
_cell.angle_alpha   90.00
_cell.angle_beta   90.00
_cell.angle_gamma   90.00
#
_symmetry.space_group_name_H-M   'P 1'
#
loop_
_entity.id
_entity.type
_entity.pdbx_description
1 polymer ?
#
loop_
_entity_poly.entity_id
_entity_poly.type
_entity_poly.pdbx_seq_one_letter_code
_entity_poly.pdbx_strand_id
1 'polypeptide(L)'
;MSTIRSSLSFGDPPVPTPGPGAAVVRTHAVSLYGTDLHIHEDGFPTDLPLVQGHEIAGVVVIRDDAGTVRVGERVTVAPLVSSGECRA
;
A
#
# COMPACT_ATOMS: atom_id res chain seq x y z
N MET A 1 -27.98 -0.81 11.54
CA MET A 1 -26.89 -1.06 12.51
C MET A 1 -25.91 -2.03 11.87
N SER A 2 -24.88 -1.50 11.21
CA SER A 2 -23.87 -2.35 10.56
C SER A 2 -22.94 -2.89 11.63
N THR A 3 -22.98 -4.20 11.83
CA THR A 3 -22.11 -4.92 12.77
C THR A 3 -20.72 -5.01 12.16
N ILE A 4 -19.96 -3.92 12.17
CA ILE A 4 -18.54 -3.97 11.79
C ILE A 4 -17.83 -4.78 12.87
N ARG A 5 -17.54 -6.04 12.55
CA ARG A 5 -16.58 -6.82 13.33
C ARG A 5 -15.20 -6.36 12.86
N SER A 6 -14.58 -5.47 13.62
CA SER A 6 -13.19 -5.03 13.43
C SER A 6 -12.26 -6.19 13.72
N SER A 7 -12.12 -7.10 12.76
CA SER A 7 -11.23 -8.25 12.87
C SER A 7 -10.19 -8.19 11.76
N LEU A 8 -8.93 -8.26 12.16
CA LEU A 8 -7.82 -8.53 11.25
C LEU A 8 -7.62 -10.04 11.13
N SER A 9 -7.34 -10.49 9.92
CA SER A 9 -6.94 -11.86 9.65
C SER A 9 -5.62 -11.88 8.90
N PHE A 10 -4.81 -12.89 9.18
CA PHE A 10 -3.63 -13.19 8.39
C PHE A 10 -4.03 -14.00 7.16
N GLY A 11 -3.36 -13.75 6.04
CA GLY A 11 -3.54 -14.51 4.81
C GLY A 11 -2.35 -14.31 3.88
N ASP A 12 -2.17 -15.26 2.97
CA ASP A 12 -1.10 -15.26 1.98
C ASP A 12 -1.71 -15.08 0.58
N PRO A 13 -2.06 -13.85 0.17
CA PRO A 13 -2.57 -13.61 -1.16
C PRO A 13 -1.48 -13.91 -2.21
N PRO A 14 -1.87 -14.23 -3.46
CA PRO A 14 -0.91 -14.41 -4.53
C PRO A 14 -0.09 -13.12 -4.74
N VAL A 15 1.17 -13.28 -5.12
CA VAL A 15 2.03 -12.15 -5.51
C VAL A 15 1.37 -11.44 -6.70
N PRO A 16 1.14 -10.12 -6.63
CA PRO A 16 0.48 -9.39 -7.70
C PRO A 16 1.37 -9.29 -8.94
N THR A 17 0.75 -9.22 -10.12
CA THR A 17 1.43 -8.82 -11.35
C THR A 17 1.37 -7.29 -11.48
N PRO A 18 2.50 -6.58 -11.70
CA PRO A 18 2.45 -5.14 -11.85
C PRO A 18 1.72 -4.75 -13.14
N GLY A 19 0.84 -3.75 -13.05
CA GLY A 19 0.31 -3.05 -14.23
C GLY A 19 1.32 -2.06 -14.83
N PRO A 20 0.97 -1.33 -15.89
CA PRO A 20 1.83 -0.30 -16.48
C PRO A 20 2.21 0.78 -15.47
N GLY A 21 3.50 1.11 -15.39
CA GLY A 21 4.08 2.06 -14.43
C GLY A 21 4.15 1.58 -12.97
N ALA A 22 3.81 0.31 -12.68
CA ALA A 22 3.77 -0.24 -11.34
C ALA A 22 4.94 -1.21 -11.05
N ALA A 23 5.21 -1.39 -9.76
CA ALA A 23 6.21 -2.33 -9.28
C ALA A 23 5.69 -3.11 -8.07
N VAL A 24 6.20 -4.33 -7.91
CA VAL A 24 5.97 -5.16 -6.74
C VAL A 24 7.14 -4.96 -5.79
N VAL A 25 6.82 -4.53 -4.58
CA VAL A 25 7.79 -4.31 -3.51
C VAL A 25 7.69 -5.44 -2.50
N ARG A 26 8.82 -6.09 -2.21
CA ARG A 26 8.93 -6.94 -1.04
C ARG A 26 9.12 -6.04 0.18
N THR A 27 8.05 -5.90 0.95
CA THR A 27 8.03 -5.12 2.20
C THR A 27 8.98 -5.75 3.22
N HIS A 28 9.88 -4.94 3.79
CA HIS A 28 10.79 -5.35 4.87
C HIS A 28 10.37 -4.72 6.21
N ALA A 29 9.77 -3.54 6.18
CA ALA A 29 9.26 -2.85 7.35
C ALA A 29 7.96 -2.10 7.00
N VAL A 30 7.05 -2.03 7.97
CA VAL A 30 5.81 -1.25 7.93
C VAL A 30 5.61 -0.62 9.31
N SER A 31 5.25 0.66 9.36
CA SER A 31 4.82 1.32 10.61
C SER A 31 3.31 1.30 10.73
N LEU A 32 2.83 1.40 11.98
CA LEU A 32 1.43 1.64 12.29
C LEU A 32 1.22 3.14 12.45
N TYR A 33 0.22 3.65 11.74
CA TYR A 33 -0.17 5.05 11.80
C TYR A 33 -1.62 5.21 12.29
N GLY A 34 -1.98 6.42 12.73
CA GLY A 34 -3.33 6.70 13.24
C GLY A 34 -4.43 6.35 12.23
N THR A 35 -4.16 6.52 10.93
CA THR A 35 -5.12 6.14 9.87
C THR A 35 -5.40 4.64 9.84
N ASP A 36 -4.43 3.78 10.17
CA ASP A 36 -4.68 2.33 10.21
C ASP A 36 -5.69 1.99 11.33
N LEU A 37 -5.61 2.70 12.47
CA LEU A 37 -6.58 2.59 13.56
C LEU A 37 -7.94 3.14 13.16
N HIS A 38 -8.00 4.30 12.50
CA HIS A 38 -9.27 4.88 12.05
C HIS A 38 -10.00 3.99 11.03
N ILE A 39 -9.26 3.29 10.16
CA ILE A 39 -9.84 2.28 9.25
C ILE A 39 -10.41 1.09 10.06
N HIS A 40 -9.71 0.69 11.13
CA HIS A 40 -10.12 -0.44 11.96
C HIS A 40 -11.31 -0.14 12.88
N GLU A 41 -11.35 1.05 13.50
CA GLU A 41 -12.28 1.38 14.60
C GLU A 41 -13.34 2.41 14.21
N ASP A 42 -12.98 3.41 13.40
CA ASP A 42 -13.75 4.67 13.30
C ASP A 42 -14.48 4.85 11.96
N GLY A 43 -14.48 3.82 11.10
CA GLY A 43 -15.18 3.87 9.82
C GLY A 43 -14.57 4.87 8.84
N PHE A 44 -13.23 5.04 8.87
CA PHE A 44 -12.52 5.84 7.88
C PHE A 44 -12.96 5.45 6.45
N PRO A 45 -13.33 6.41 5.57
CA PRO A 45 -13.90 6.08 4.27
C PRO A 45 -12.91 5.31 3.39
N THR A 46 -13.15 4.00 3.26
CA THR A 46 -12.36 3.09 2.42
C THR A 46 -13.18 1.87 2.04
N ASP A 47 -12.77 1.19 0.97
CA ASP A 47 -13.41 -0.04 0.52
C ASP A 47 -12.82 -1.25 1.27
N LEU A 48 -13.68 -2.16 1.74
CA LEU A 48 -13.29 -3.39 2.42
C LEU A 48 -13.69 -4.61 1.58
N PRO A 49 -12.91 -5.73 1.62
CA PRO A 49 -11.72 -5.95 2.44
C PRO A 49 -10.45 -5.26 1.89
N LEU A 50 -9.54 -4.88 2.79
CA LEU A 50 -8.30 -4.16 2.47
C LEU A 50 -7.10 -4.78 3.20
N VAL A 51 -5.96 -4.88 2.51
CA VAL A 51 -4.65 -5.10 3.16
C VAL A 51 -4.15 -3.76 3.69
N GLN A 52 -4.08 -3.60 5.02
CA GLN A 52 -3.62 -2.35 5.66
C GLN A 52 -2.09 -2.17 5.57
N GLY A 53 -1.62 -0.96 5.88
CA GLY A 53 -0.21 -0.59 5.83
C GLY A 53 0.10 0.34 4.67
N HIS A 54 0.25 1.63 4.96
CA HIS A 54 0.51 2.67 3.97
C HIS A 54 1.85 3.41 4.18
N GLU A 55 2.60 3.01 5.22
CA GLU A 55 3.94 3.49 5.53
C GLU A 55 4.93 2.32 5.45
N ILE A 56 5.38 1.99 4.24
CA ILE A 56 6.22 0.81 3.99
C ILE A 56 7.59 1.16 3.41
N ALA A 57 8.58 0.35 3.77
CA ALA A 57 9.91 0.33 3.18
C ALA A 57 10.29 -1.09 2.76
N GLY A 58 10.95 -1.22 1.61
CA GLY A 58 11.27 -2.53 1.04
C GLY A 58 12.18 -2.47 -0.17
N VAL A 59 12.13 -3.54 -0.96
CA VAL A 59 12.94 -3.71 -2.17
C VAL A 59 12.05 -4.09 -3.35
N VAL A 60 12.25 -3.46 -4.50
CA VAL A 60 11.55 -3.82 -5.74
C VAL A 60 11.98 -5.21 -6.20
N VAL A 61 11.01 -6.10 -6.41
CA VAL A 61 11.25 -7.50 -6.85
C VAL A 61 10.72 -7.79 -8.25
N ILE A 62 9.68 -7.07 -8.69
CA ILE A 62 9.11 -7.17 -10.04
C ILE A 62 8.73 -5.74 -10.47
N ARG A 63 8.88 -5.40 -11.74
CA ARG A 63 8.43 -4.13 -12.32
C ARG A 63 7.90 -4.36 -13.73
N ASP A 64 7.07 -3.44 -14.20
CA ASP A 64 6.81 -3.32 -15.62
C ASP A 64 7.88 -2.45 -16.32
N ASP A 65 7.83 -2.34 -17.65
CA ASP A 65 8.83 -1.62 -18.44
C ASP A 65 8.63 -0.09 -18.47
N ALA A 66 7.45 0.43 -18.14
CA ALA A 66 7.14 1.86 -18.13
C ALA A 66 7.53 2.58 -16.81
N GLY A 67 7.79 1.83 -15.74
CA GLY A 67 8.24 2.40 -14.45
C GLY A 67 9.68 2.93 -14.45
N THR A 68 10.00 3.77 -13.46
CA THR A 68 11.34 4.39 -13.31
C THR A 68 12.26 3.65 -12.33
N VAL A 69 11.69 2.91 -11.36
CA VAL A 69 12.43 2.13 -10.35
C VAL A 69 13.05 0.87 -10.93
N ARG A 70 14.10 0.32 -10.31
CA ARG A 70 14.80 -0.89 -10.78
C ARG A 70 14.58 -2.07 -9.83
N VAL A 71 14.59 -3.29 -10.36
CA VAL A 71 14.64 -4.50 -9.51
C VAL A 71 15.90 -4.45 -8.63
N GLY A 72 15.74 -4.72 -7.33
CA GLY A 72 16.80 -4.62 -6.33
C GLY A 72 16.94 -3.24 -5.68
N GLU A 73 16.23 -2.22 -6.18
CA GLU A 73 16.24 -0.88 -5.59
C GLU A 73 15.50 -0.85 -4.25
N ARG A 74 16.07 -0.15 -3.26
CA ARG A 74 15.43 0.11 -1.97
C ARG A 74 14.49 1.30 -2.11
N VAL A 75 13.24 1.14 -1.69
CA VAL A 75 12.20 2.15 -1.84
C VAL A 75 11.40 2.34 -0.56
N THR A 76 10.92 3.56 -0.36
CA THR A 76 9.81 3.89 0.54
C THR A 76 8.60 4.24 -0.31
N VAL A 77 7.39 3.87 0.13
CA VAL A 77 6.16 4.18 -0.61
C VAL A 77 5.52 5.44 -0.03
N ALA A 78 5.24 6.41 -0.91
CA ALA A 78 4.45 7.58 -0.57
C ALA A 78 2.97 7.27 -0.87
N PRO A 79 2.05 7.35 0.12
CA PRO A 79 0.64 7.07 -0.11
C PRO A 79 -0.08 8.19 -0.87
N LEU A 80 0.58 9.33 -1.09
CA LEU A 80 0.06 10.49 -1.82
C LEU A 80 0.83 10.65 -3.13
N VAL A 81 0.11 10.55 -4.24
CA VAL A 81 0.66 10.76 -5.58
C VAL A 81 0.34 12.19 -6.01
N SER A 82 1.37 12.95 -6.40
CA SER A 82 1.23 14.28 -6.98
C SER A 82 1.60 14.22 -8.46
N SER A 83 0.80 14.86 -9.32
CA SER A 83 1.18 15.06 -10.73
C SER A 83 2.29 16.10 -10.89
N GLY A 84 2.50 16.96 -9.89
CA GLY A 84 3.43 18.09 -9.96
C GLY A 84 2.97 19.25 -10.86
N GLU A 85 1.80 19.14 -11.49
CA GLU A 85 1.28 20.14 -12.44
C GLU A 85 0.32 21.14 -11.79
N CYS A 86 -0.27 20.77 -10.65
CA CYS A 86 -1.19 21.63 -9.92
C CYS A 86 -0.44 22.65 -9.05
N ARG A 87 -1.06 23.82 -8.85
CA ARG A 87 -0.51 24.87 -7.97
C ARG A 87 -0.53 24.39 -6.50
N ALA A 88 0.53 24.76 -5.77
CA ALA A 88 0.60 24.61 -4.32
C ALA A 88 -0.42 25.50 -3.59
#